data_AF-A0A932NTA5-F1
#
_entry.id   AF-A0A932NTA5-F1
#
_cell.length_a   1.000
_cell.length_b   1.000
_cell.length_c   1.000
_cell.angle_alpha   90.00
_cell.angle_beta   90.00
_cell.angle_gamma   90.00
#
_symmetry.space_group_name_H-M   'P 1'
#
loop_
_entity.id
_entity.type
_entity.pdbx_description
1 polymer ?
#
loop_
_entity_poly.entity_id
_entity_poly.type
_entity_poly.pdbx_seq_one_letter_code
_entity_poly.pdbx_strand_id
1 'polypeptide(L)'
;MPIYEILEARGFRVYLVNARDLTHMPGRKSEVQDCQWSQHLHTCGVLPGSFRPEAERCAWRAYVRHRAPVLEYRAAHIQHMQKALQQMKVQRTQVLSDITGTTGLAILRAIVRGERDPVKLARLRDRRGAELAGALLF
;
A
#
# COMPACT_ATOMS: atom_id res chain seq x y z
N MET A 1 6.72 -12.58 -0.39
CA MET A 1 8.20 -12.56 -0.50
C MET A 1 8.61 -13.58 -1.56
N PRO A 2 9.19 -13.16 -2.70
CA PRO A 2 9.61 -14.06 -3.77
C PRO A 2 10.59 -15.13 -3.28
N ILE A 3 10.48 -16.36 -3.81
CA ILE A 3 11.35 -17.49 -3.44
C ILE A 3 12.85 -17.18 -3.62
N TYR A 4 13.17 -16.32 -4.59
CA TYR A 4 14.51 -15.80 -4.83
C TYR A 4 15.13 -15.16 -3.58
N GLU A 5 14.39 -14.30 -2.88
CA GLU A 5 14.89 -13.55 -1.71
C GLU A 5 15.19 -14.48 -0.54
N ILE A 6 14.39 -15.55 -0.39
CA ILE A 6 14.61 -16.56 0.66
C ILE A 6 15.89 -17.34 0.37
N LEU A 7 16.12 -17.73 -0.88
CA LEU A 7 17.30 -18.49 -1.28
C LEU A 7 18.56 -17.63 -1.21
N GLU A 8 18.48 -16.37 -1.66
CA GLU A 8 19.57 -15.39 -1.53
C GLU A 8 19.93 -15.14 -0.06
N ALA A 9 18.94 -14.93 0.82
CA ALA A 9 19.15 -14.76 2.26
C ALA A 9 19.77 -15.99 2.95
N ARG A 10 19.58 -17.19 2.37
CA ARG A 10 20.21 -18.44 2.82
C ARG A 10 21.62 -18.65 2.24
N GLY A 11 22.16 -17.70 1.49
CA GLY A 11 23.50 -17.76 0.91
C GLY A 11 23.59 -18.54 -0.40
N PHE A 12 22.46 -18.90 -1.03
CA PHE A 12 22.50 -19.52 -2.35
C PHE A 12 22.79 -18.48 -3.43
N ARG A 13 23.64 -18.84 -4.39
CA ARG A 13 23.80 -18.07 -5.64
C ARG A 13 22.60 -18.35 -6.55
N VAL A 14 21.64 -17.44 -6.59
CA VAL A 14 20.40 -17.60 -7.36
C VAL A 14 20.50 -16.89 -8.70
N TYR A 15 20.23 -17.62 -9.78
CA TYR A 15 20.12 -17.06 -11.13
C TYR A 15 18.65 -16.82 -11.47
N LEU A 16 18.29 -15.56 -11.70
CA LEU A 16 17.01 -15.22 -12.31
C LEU A 16 17.19 -15.31 -13.83
N VAL A 17 16.42 -16.12 -14.52
CA VAL A 17 16.54 -16.32 -15.98
C VAL A 17 15.21 -15.95 -16.63
N ASN A 18 15.26 -15.32 -17.81
CA ASN A 18 14.06 -14.98 -18.55
C ASN A 18 13.46 -16.26 -19.15
N ALA A 19 12.16 -16.47 -18.97
CA ALA A 19 11.47 -17.64 -19.53
C ALA A 19 11.62 -17.73 -21.06
N ARG A 20 11.70 -16.60 -21.77
CA ARG A 20 11.90 -16.57 -23.22
C ARG A 20 13.17 -17.28 -23.65
N ASP A 21 14.25 -17.15 -22.88
CA ASP A 21 15.53 -17.80 -23.17
C ASP A 21 15.46 -19.33 -22.99
N LEU A 22 14.44 -19.82 -22.26
CA LEU A 22 14.17 -21.24 -22.05
C LEU A 22 13.18 -21.83 -23.07
N THR A 23 12.28 -21.01 -23.63
CA THR A 23 11.17 -21.43 -24.51
C THR A 23 11.59 -21.71 -25.95
N HIS A 24 12.69 -21.11 -26.44
CA HIS A 24 13.10 -21.20 -27.85
C HIS A 24 13.82 -22.50 -28.27
N MET A 25 13.66 -23.60 -27.51
CA MET A 25 14.40 -24.84 -27.75
C MET A 25 13.47 -25.99 -28.15
N PRO A 26 13.72 -26.65 -29.29
CA PRO A 26 12.84 -27.69 -29.81
C PRO A 26 12.90 -28.99 -28.99
N GLY A 27 11.77 -29.70 -28.89
CA GLY A 27 11.73 -31.13 -28.56
C GLY A 27 11.53 -31.53 -27.09
N ARG A 28 10.62 -30.90 -26.35
CA ARG A 28 10.35 -31.28 -24.94
C ARG A 28 8.89 -31.69 -24.73
N LYS A 29 8.67 -32.88 -24.16
CA LYS A 29 7.35 -33.52 -24.00
C LYS A 29 7.00 -33.83 -22.53
N SER A 30 7.87 -33.49 -21.57
CA SER A 30 7.66 -33.76 -20.13
C SER A 30 8.39 -32.75 -19.23
N GLU A 31 7.73 -32.35 -18.13
CA GLU A 31 8.28 -31.43 -17.10
C GLU A 31 9.59 -31.93 -16.48
N VAL A 32 9.79 -33.25 -16.39
CA VAL A 32 11.03 -33.84 -15.85
C VAL A 32 12.22 -33.57 -16.78
N GLN A 33 11.99 -33.69 -18.09
CA GLN A 33 13.00 -33.41 -19.11
C GLN A 33 13.34 -31.91 -19.15
N ASP A 34 12.34 -31.05 -18.90
CA ASP A 34 12.55 -29.59 -18.79
C ASP A 34 13.50 -29.23 -17.64
N CYS A 35 13.28 -29.80 -16.44
CA CYS A 35 14.15 -29.53 -15.29
C CYS A 35 15.60 -29.99 -15.51
N GLN A 36 15.79 -31.20 -16.06
CA GLN A 36 17.11 -31.75 -16.38
C GLN A 36 17.84 -30.87 -17.39
N TRP A 37 17.11 -30.37 -18.38
CA TRP A 37 17.66 -29.51 -19.39
C TRP A 37 18.03 -28.12 -18.85
N SER A 38 17.18 -27.51 -18.03
CA SER A 38 17.52 -26.27 -17.32
C SER A 38 18.77 -26.42 -16.46
N GLN A 39 18.93 -27.56 -15.78
CA GLN A 39 20.15 -27.87 -15.02
C GLN A 39 21.37 -27.97 -15.94
N HIS A 40 21.25 -28.66 -17.07
CA HIS A 40 22.34 -28.80 -18.04
C HIS A 40 22.80 -27.44 -18.59
N LEU A 41 21.85 -26.60 -19.04
CA LEU A 41 22.16 -25.25 -19.54
C LEU A 41 22.80 -24.36 -18.47
N HIS A 42 22.32 -24.44 -17.23
CA HIS A 42 22.91 -23.71 -16.11
C HIS A 42 24.34 -24.17 -15.81
N THR A 43 24.59 -25.49 -15.86
CA THR A 43 25.91 -26.08 -15.63
C THR A 43 26.90 -25.68 -16.72
N CYS A 44 26.44 -25.59 -17.98
CA CYS A 44 27.25 -25.11 -19.10
C CYS A 44 27.44 -23.58 -19.12
N GLY A 45 26.79 -22.84 -18.21
CA GLY A 45 26.87 -21.37 -18.16
C GLY A 45 26.18 -20.65 -19.32
N VAL A 46 25.29 -21.34 -20.05
CA VAL A 46 24.62 -20.82 -21.26
C VAL A 46 23.42 -19.92 -20.92
N LEU A 47 22.91 -19.98 -19.69
CA LEU A 47 21.79 -19.16 -19.24
C LEU A 47 22.30 -17.79 -18.72
N PRO A 48 22.01 -16.68 -19.43
CA PRO A 48 22.35 -15.36 -18.92
C PRO A 48 21.48 -15.04 -17.70
N GLY A 49 22.12 -14.58 -16.62
CA GLY A 49 21.41 -14.03 -15.49
C GLY A 49 20.72 -12.72 -15.87
N SER A 50 19.43 -12.61 -15.60
CA SER A 50 18.67 -11.36 -15.68
C SER A 50 19.23 -10.36 -14.69
N PHE A 51 19.40 -9.12 -15.15
CA PHE A 51 19.88 -8.04 -14.29
C PHE A 51 18.87 -7.75 -13.18
N ARG A 52 19.29 -7.95 -11.93
CA ARG A 52 18.58 -7.52 -10.73
C ARG A 52 19.39 -6.40 -10.07
N PRO A 53 18.79 -5.22 -9.83
CA PRO A 53 19.43 -4.20 -9.00
C PRO A 53 19.68 -4.73 -7.59
N GLU A 54 20.68 -4.17 -6.93
CA GLU A 54 20.97 -4.43 -5.52
C GLU A 54 19.73 -4.27 -4.61
N ALA A 55 19.68 -5.05 -3.53
CA ALA A 55 18.53 -5.13 -2.64
C ALA A 55 18.01 -3.75 -2.18
N GLU A 56 18.90 -2.83 -1.84
CA GLU A 56 18.53 -1.46 -1.48
C GLU A 56 17.78 -0.75 -2.61
N ARG A 57 18.30 -0.82 -3.84
CA ARG A 57 17.64 -0.22 -5.02
C ARG A 57 16.27 -0.85 -5.29
N CYS A 58 16.12 -2.15 -5.06
CA CYS A 58 14.82 -2.82 -5.13
C CYS A 58 13.83 -2.27 -4.08
N ALA A 59 14.28 -2.08 -2.83
CA ALA A 59 13.45 -1.50 -1.77
C ALA A 59 13.02 -0.06 -2.09
N TRP A 60 13.94 0.78 -2.57
CA TRP A 60 13.63 2.15 -3.01
C TRP A 60 12.59 2.17 -4.13
N ARG A 61 12.74 1.31 -5.14
CA ARG A 61 11.78 1.21 -6.25
C ARG A 61 10.41 0.74 -5.76
N ALA A 62 10.35 -0.19 -4.82
CA ALA A 62 9.08 -0.63 -4.23
C ALA A 62 8.39 0.53 -3.49
N TYR A 63 9.14 1.29 -2.69
CA TYR A 63 8.63 2.45 -1.99
C TYR A 63 8.08 3.53 -2.94
N VAL A 64 8.85 3.91 -3.96
CA VAL A 64 8.42 4.92 -4.94
C VAL A 64 7.19 4.46 -5.73
N ARG A 65 7.14 3.18 -6.13
CA ARG A 65 5.97 2.60 -6.80
C ARG A 65 4.73 2.60 -5.91
N HIS A 66 4.88 2.35 -4.61
CA HIS A 66 3.75 2.41 -3.67
C HIS A 66 3.26 3.85 -3.48
N ARG A 67 4.16 4.84 -3.50
CA ARG A 67 3.78 6.25 -3.28
C ARG A 67 2.78 6.76 -4.32
N ALA A 68 2.91 6.38 -5.59
CA ALA A 68 2.05 6.87 -6.67
C ALA A 68 0.55 6.54 -6.43
N PRO A 69 0.15 5.27 -6.20
CA PRO A 69 -1.22 4.93 -5.81
C PRO A 69 -1.72 5.68 -4.58
N VAL A 70 -0.89 5.84 -3.54
CA VAL A 70 -1.31 6.53 -2.30
C VAL A 70 -1.68 7.99 -2.57
N LEU A 71 -0.98 8.65 -3.48
CA LEU A 71 -1.30 10.02 -3.89
C LEU A 71 -2.57 10.07 -4.74
N GLU A 72 -2.72 9.14 -5.67
CA GLU A 72 -3.89 9.04 -6.56
C GLU A 72 -5.17 8.79 -5.75
N TYR A 73 -5.14 7.88 -4.79
CA TYR A 73 -6.30 7.54 -3.96
C TYR A 73 -6.57 8.54 -2.83
N ARG A 74 -5.72 9.56 -2.62
CA ARG A 74 -5.89 10.52 -1.52
C ARG A 74 -7.26 11.20 -1.56
N ALA A 75 -7.72 11.64 -2.73
CA ALA A 75 -9.00 12.28 -2.89
C ALA A 75 -10.17 11.32 -2.59
N ALA A 76 -10.09 10.08 -3.09
CA ALA A 76 -11.09 9.05 -2.83
C ALA A 76 -11.16 8.69 -1.33
N HIS A 77 -10.02 8.61 -0.64
CA HIS A 77 -10.00 8.38 0.81
C HIS A 77 -10.67 9.52 1.59
N ILE A 78 -10.47 10.77 1.19
CA ILE A 78 -11.15 11.92 1.80
C ILE A 78 -12.67 11.82 1.60
N GLN A 79 -13.12 11.44 0.39
CA GLN A 79 -14.54 11.25 0.11
C GLN A 79 -15.14 10.07 0.89
N HIS A 80 -14.41 8.96 1.03
CA HIS A 80 -14.84 7.83 1.85
C HIS A 80 -14.97 8.20 3.33
N MET A 81 -14.02 8.96 3.87
CA MET A 81 -14.11 9.50 5.22
C MET A 81 -15.33 10.41 5.40
N GLN A 82 -15.59 11.28 4.42
CA GLN A 82 -16.78 12.14 4.42
C GLN A 82 -18.08 11.34 4.43
N LYS A 83 -18.16 10.30 3.59
CA LYS A 83 -19.32 9.42 3.51
C LYS A 83 -19.54 8.66 4.82
N ALA A 84 -18.48 8.16 5.45
CA ALA A 84 -18.55 7.49 6.74
C ALA A 84 -19.08 8.43 7.84
N LEU A 85 -18.58 9.67 7.90
CA LEU A 85 -19.07 10.69 8.85
C LEU A 85 -20.56 11.01 8.64
N GLN A 86 -20.99 11.11 7.38
CA GLN A 86 -22.40 11.34 7.04
C GLN A 86 -23.28 10.16 7.49
N GLN A 87 -22.84 8.92 7.31
CA GLN A 87 -23.55 7.73 7.79
C GLN A 87 -23.65 7.68 9.32
N MET A 88 -22.65 8.20 10.03
CA MET A 88 -22.65 8.34 11.49
C MET A 88 -23.50 9.52 11.99
N LYS A 89 -24.23 10.21 11.09
CA LYS A 89 -25.00 11.44 11.36
C LYS A 89 -24.17 12.60 11.91
N VAL A 90 -22.85 12.60 11.69
CA VAL A 90 -21.99 13.74 12.01
C VAL A 90 -22.11 14.74 10.86
N GLN A 91 -23.03 15.70 10.99
CA GLN A 91 -23.32 16.65 9.91
C GLN A 91 -22.16 17.64 9.68
N ARG A 92 -21.57 17.52 8.49
CA ARG A 92 -20.43 18.32 8.01
C ARG A 92 -20.77 19.81 7.84
N THR A 93 -22.03 20.14 7.57
CA THR A 93 -22.46 21.50 7.20
C THR A 93 -22.34 22.52 8.34
N GLN A 94 -22.27 22.09 9.61
CA GLN A 94 -22.15 23.01 10.77
C GLN A 94 -20.88 22.81 11.62
N VAL A 95 -20.26 21.62 11.58
CA VAL A 95 -19.23 21.26 12.59
C VAL A 95 -17.80 21.27 12.06
N LEU A 96 -17.54 20.95 10.79
CA LEU A 96 -16.18 20.78 10.25
C LEU A 96 -16.05 21.34 8.83
N SER A 97 -15.49 22.54 8.70
CA SER A 97 -15.16 23.18 7.41
C SER A 97 -14.05 22.45 6.65
N ASP A 98 -13.11 21.79 7.35
CA ASP A 98 -12.05 20.98 6.78
C ASP A 98 -11.78 19.73 7.63
N ILE A 99 -11.92 18.55 7.01
CA ILE A 99 -11.69 17.23 7.64
C ILE A 99 -10.20 16.86 7.63
N THR A 100 -9.44 17.41 6.69
CA THR A 100 -7.99 17.19 6.56
C THR A 100 -7.15 18.13 7.41
N GLY A 101 -7.77 19.19 7.94
CA GLY A 101 -7.14 20.11 8.89
C GLY A 101 -6.82 19.47 10.24
N THR A 102 -6.00 20.15 11.03
CA THR A 102 -5.56 19.72 12.38
C THR A 102 -6.74 19.36 13.29
N THR A 103 -7.78 20.20 13.29
CA THR A 103 -9.01 20.01 14.05
C THR A 103 -9.82 18.80 13.58
N GLY A 104 -10.00 18.65 12.26
CA GLY A 104 -10.73 17.52 11.68
C GLY A 104 -10.06 16.17 11.97
N LEU A 105 -8.74 16.11 11.85
CA LEU A 105 -7.95 14.94 12.22
C LEU A 105 -7.99 14.64 13.72
N ALA A 106 -7.99 15.65 14.58
CA ALA A 106 -8.11 15.46 16.03
C ALA A 106 -9.47 14.82 16.41
N ILE A 107 -10.57 15.31 15.83
CA ILE A 107 -11.91 14.76 16.03
C ILE A 107 -12.01 13.34 15.48
N LEU A 108 -11.52 13.10 14.25
CA LEU A 108 -11.50 11.76 13.66
C LEU A 108 -10.73 10.76 14.53
N ARG A 109 -9.55 11.14 15.05
CA ARG A 109 -8.77 10.29 15.95
C ARG A 109 -9.51 10.02 17.27
N ALA A 110 -10.25 10.99 17.80
CA ALA A 110 -11.07 10.78 18.99
C ALA A 110 -12.23 9.80 18.72
N ILE A 111 -12.90 9.92 17.57
CA ILE A 111 -13.96 8.99 17.15
C ILE A 111 -13.42 7.57 16.97
N VAL A 112 -12.25 7.42 16.33
CA VAL A 112 -11.58 6.12 16.16
C VAL A 112 -11.18 5.50 17.52
N ARG A 113 -10.84 6.33 18.52
CA ARG A 113 -10.57 5.88 19.89
C ARG A 113 -11.84 5.53 20.68
N GLY A 114 -13.02 5.69 20.10
CA GLY A 114 -14.30 5.32 20.71
C GLY A 114 -15.06 6.48 21.36
N GLU A 115 -14.56 7.72 21.28
CA GLU A 115 -15.26 8.89 21.82
C GLU A 115 -16.42 9.29 20.89
N ARG A 116 -17.63 9.37 21.45
CA ARG A 116 -18.87 9.70 20.73
C ARG A 116 -19.65 10.84 21.38
N ASP A 117 -19.16 11.38 22.49
CA ASP A 117 -19.79 12.51 23.17
C ASP A 117 -19.64 13.80 22.33
N PRO A 118 -20.75 14.40 21.87
CA PRO A 118 -20.71 15.60 21.03
C PRO A 118 -20.05 16.79 21.72
N VAL A 119 -20.16 16.91 23.05
CA VAL A 119 -19.58 18.04 23.80
C VAL A 119 -18.06 17.93 23.87
N LYS A 120 -17.54 16.72 24.07
CA LYS A 120 -16.09 16.48 24.06
C LYS A 120 -15.51 16.66 22.66
N LEU A 121 -16.21 16.20 21.63
CA LEU A 121 -15.78 16.41 20.25
C LEU A 121 -15.81 17.90 19.85
N ALA A 122 -16.81 18.65 20.33
CA ALA A 122 -16.89 20.10 20.10
C ALA A 122 -15.75 20.88 20.79
N ARG A 123 -15.26 20.42 21.96
CA ARG A 123 -14.11 21.03 22.65
C ARG A 123 -12.78 20.85 21.93
N LEU A 124 -12.68 19.85 21.04
CA LEU A 124 -11.51 19.67 20.17
C LEU A 124 -11.51 20.68 19.00
N ARG A 125 -12.61 21.42 18.81
CA ARG A 125 -12.70 22.47 17.79
C ARG A 125 -11.95 23.72 18.26
N ASP A 126 -11.06 24.22 17.41
CA ASP A 126 -10.37 25.49 17.65
C ASP A 126 -11.36 26.63 17.87
N ARG A 127 -11.00 27.58 18.74
CA ARG A 127 -11.84 28.58 19.42
C ARG A 127 -12.67 29.48 18.48
N ARG A 128 -12.36 29.49 17.17
CA ARG A 128 -13.09 30.22 16.12
C ARG A 128 -14.47 29.65 15.78
N GLY A 129 -14.82 28.49 16.33
CA GLY A 129 -16.14 27.86 16.15
C GLY A 129 -16.98 27.79 17.43
N ALA A 130 -16.75 28.61 18.44
CA ALA A 130 -17.46 28.47 19.72
C ALA A 130 -18.95 28.90 19.67
N GLU A 131 -19.42 29.57 18.62
CA GLU A 131 -20.79 30.14 18.59
C GLU A 131 -21.92 29.16 18.23
N LEU A 132 -21.63 27.95 17.74
CA LEU A 132 -22.67 27.01 17.29
C LEU A 132 -23.04 25.90 18.29
N ALA A 133 -22.69 26.07 19.57
CA ALA A 133 -23.06 25.11 20.62
C ALA A 133 -24.59 24.93 20.79
N GLY A 134 -25.40 25.85 20.28
CA GLY A 134 -26.87 25.78 20.30
C GLY A 134 -27.53 24.90 19.24
N ALA A 135 -26.79 24.40 18.24
CA ALA A 135 -27.37 23.63 17.12
C ALA A 135 -27.23 22.10 17.27
N LEU A 136 -26.68 21.61 18.39
CA LEU A 136 -26.36 20.20 18.61
C LEU A 136 -27.55 19.33 19.09
N LEU A 137 -28.80 19.79 18.97
CA LEU A 137 -29.98 19.11 19.52
C LEU A 137 -31.01 18.53 18.52
N PHE A 138 -30.73 18.46 17.21
CA PHE A 138 -31.58 17.70 16.27
C PHE A 138 -30.79 16.95 15.21
#